data_AF-B5VJX2-F1
#
_entry.id   AF-B5VJX2-F1
#
_cell.length_a   1.000
_cell.length_b   1.000
_cell.length_c   1.000
_cell.angle_alpha   90.00
_cell.angle_beta   90.00
_cell.angle_gamma   90.00
#
_symmetry.space_group_name_H-M   'P 1'
#
loop_
_entity.id
_entity.type
_entity.pdbx_description
1 polymer ?
#
loop_
_entity_poly.entity_id
_entity_poly.type
_entity_poly.pdbx_seq_one_letter_code
_entity_poly.pdbx_strand_id
1 'polypeptide(L)'
;MAVLCGVCGIKEFKYKCPRCLVQTCSLECSKKHKTRDNCSGQTHDPKEYISSEALKQADDDKHERNAYVQRDYNYLTQLKRMVHVQKMDARMKNKRVLGPVGGHNSNFKKRRYDIDEDDRDSTECQRIIRRGVNCLMLPKGMQRSSQNRSKWDKTMDLFVWSVEWILCPMQEKGE
;
A
#
# COMPACT_ATOMS: atom_id res chain seq x y z
N MET A 1 -12.87 -23.42 -15.18
CA MET A 1 -12.01 -24.53 -14.69
C MET A 1 -11.22 -24.00 -13.51
N ALA A 2 -11.38 -24.59 -12.33
CA ALA A 2 -10.60 -24.21 -11.15
C ALA A 2 -9.15 -24.65 -11.34
N VAL A 3 -8.19 -23.73 -11.17
CA VAL A 3 -6.77 -24.07 -11.29
C VAL A 3 -6.28 -24.54 -9.93
N LEU A 4 -5.68 -25.72 -9.88
CA LEU A 4 -5.19 -26.32 -8.64
C LEU A 4 -3.81 -25.77 -8.29
N CYS A 5 -3.44 -25.83 -7.02
CA CYS A 5 -2.11 -25.44 -6.58
C CYS A 5 -1.02 -26.28 -7.27
N GLY A 6 -0.03 -25.63 -7.90
CA GLY A 6 1.09 -26.30 -8.58
C GLY A 6 2.12 -26.96 -7.66
N VAL A 7 1.88 -26.98 -6.36
CA VAL A 7 2.76 -27.62 -5.36
C VAL A 7 2.07 -28.81 -4.72
N CYS A 8 0.83 -28.65 -4.24
CA CYS A 8 0.10 -29.72 -3.56
C CYS A 8 -1.00 -30.38 -4.38
N GLY A 9 -1.49 -29.75 -5.47
CA GLY A 9 -2.53 -30.30 -6.33
C GLY A 9 -3.93 -30.46 -5.71
N ILE A 10 -4.09 -30.25 -4.40
CA ILE A 10 -5.33 -30.58 -3.67
C ILE A 10 -6.31 -29.40 -3.62
N LYS A 11 -5.81 -28.20 -3.32
CA LYS A 11 -6.62 -26.99 -3.11
C LYS A 11 -6.49 -26.04 -4.29
N GLU A 12 -7.52 -25.23 -4.51
CA GLU A 12 -7.48 -24.11 -5.46
C GLU A 12 -6.36 -23.13 -5.13
N PHE A 13 -5.77 -22.52 -6.17
CA PHE A 13 -4.73 -21.52 -5.97
C PHE A 13 -5.27 -20.23 -5.35
N LYS A 14 -4.50 -19.63 -4.45
CA LYS A 14 -4.84 -18.33 -3.82
C LYS A 14 -3.78 -17.26 -4.11
N TYR A 15 -2.52 -17.68 -4.27
CA TYR A 15 -1.37 -16.81 -4.42
C TYR A 15 -0.53 -17.23 -5.61
N LYS A 16 0.22 -16.29 -6.19
CA LYS A 16 1.12 -16.52 -7.33
C LYS A 16 2.53 -16.01 -6.99
N CYS A 17 3.55 -16.81 -7.23
CA CYS A 17 4.94 -16.39 -7.02
C CYS A 17 5.32 -15.32 -8.06
N PRO A 18 5.89 -14.17 -7.66
CA PRO A 18 6.22 -13.09 -8.59
C PRO A 18 7.44 -13.40 -9.49
N ARG A 19 8.24 -14.43 -9.18
CA ARG A 19 9.41 -14.82 -9.98
C ARG A 19 9.06 -15.92 -10.98
N CYS A 20 8.70 -17.10 -10.48
CA CYS A 20 8.43 -18.28 -11.32
C CYS A 20 6.95 -18.45 -11.70
N LEU A 21 6.07 -17.52 -11.30
CA LEU A 21 4.64 -17.54 -11.63
C LEU A 21 3.85 -18.77 -11.12
N VAL A 22 4.48 -19.62 -10.31
CA VAL A 22 3.87 -20.82 -9.70
C VAL A 22 2.70 -20.43 -8.81
N GLN A 23 1.59 -21.11 -9.00
CA GLN A 23 0.35 -20.94 -8.24
C GLN A 23 0.36 -21.77 -6.95
N THR A 24 0.08 -21.12 -5.83
CA THR A 24 0.16 -21.70 -4.49
C THR A 24 -1.13 -21.45 -3.70
N CYS A 25 -1.59 -22.41 -2.90
CA CYS A 25 -2.81 -22.26 -2.09
C CYS A 25 -2.53 -21.67 -0.68
N SER A 26 -1.32 -21.87 -0.15
CA SER A 26 -0.95 -21.46 1.21
C SER A 26 0.52 -21.02 1.31
N LEU A 27 0.88 -20.39 2.44
CA LEU A 27 2.25 -20.01 2.76
C LEU A 27 3.20 -21.22 2.82
N GLU A 28 2.73 -22.39 3.23
CA GLU A 28 3.55 -23.60 3.22
C GLU A 28 3.90 -24.03 1.79
N CYS A 29 2.92 -23.99 0.87
CA CYS A 29 3.18 -24.25 -0.55
C CYS A 29 4.08 -23.18 -1.16
N SER A 30 3.96 -21.93 -0.70
CA SER A 30 4.85 -20.86 -1.14
C SER A 30 6.30 -21.04 -0.64
N LYS A 31 6.52 -21.59 0.55
CA LYS A 31 7.87 -21.92 1.04
C LYS A 31 8.43 -23.18 0.36
N LYS A 32 7.62 -24.22 0.20
CA LYS A 32 8.03 -25.49 -0.42
C LYS A 32 8.51 -25.33 -1.87
N HIS A 33 7.85 -24.51 -2.69
CA HIS A 33 8.35 -24.29 -4.05
C HIS A 33 9.66 -23.48 -4.05
N LYS A 34 9.82 -22.51 -3.13
CA LYS A 34 11.07 -21.75 -3.02
C LYS A 34 12.26 -22.64 -2.70
N THR A 35 12.09 -23.60 -1.79
CA THR A 35 13.15 -24.55 -1.45
C THR A 35 13.39 -25.58 -2.53
N ARG A 36 12.33 -26.13 -3.14
CA ARG A 36 12.45 -27.17 -4.18
C ARG A 36 13.03 -26.63 -5.48
N ASP A 37 12.55 -25.46 -5.91
CA ASP A 37 12.90 -24.87 -7.21
C ASP A 37 14.01 -23.82 -7.08
N ASN A 38 14.67 -23.75 -5.91
CA ASN A 38 15.68 -22.74 -5.55
C ASN A 38 15.29 -21.30 -5.94
N CYS A 39 14.03 -20.95 -5.72
CA CYS A 39 13.44 -19.69 -6.16
C CYS A 39 13.57 -18.63 -5.06
N SER A 40 14.21 -17.50 -5.37
CA SER A 40 14.34 -16.35 -4.45
C SER A 40 12.98 -15.75 -4.06
N GLY A 41 11.95 -15.95 -4.90
CA GLY A 41 10.63 -15.38 -4.71
C GLY A 41 10.59 -13.85 -4.79
N GLN A 42 11.69 -13.22 -5.22
CA GLN A 42 11.76 -11.81 -5.56
C GLN A 42 11.59 -11.65 -7.06
N THR A 43 10.76 -10.67 -7.45
CA THR A 43 10.54 -10.27 -8.84
C THR A 43 11.88 -10.06 -9.56
N HIS A 44 11.93 -10.33 -10.87
CA HIS A 44 13.10 -10.06 -11.69
C HIS A 44 13.59 -8.62 -11.53
N ASP A 45 14.90 -8.41 -11.68
CA ASP A 45 15.50 -7.10 -11.57
C ASP A 45 14.86 -6.17 -12.62
N PRO A 46 14.22 -5.06 -12.22
CA PRO A 46 13.53 -4.19 -13.17
C PRO A 46 14.45 -3.49 -14.16
N LYS A 47 15.77 -3.49 -13.91
CA LYS A 47 16.78 -2.80 -14.71
C LYS A 47 17.42 -3.69 -15.78
N GLU A 48 17.10 -4.98 -15.79
CA GLU A 48 17.63 -5.89 -16.80
C GLU A 48 17.05 -5.56 -18.17
N TYR A 49 17.93 -5.37 -19.15
CA TYR A 49 17.55 -5.08 -20.52
C TYR A 49 16.84 -6.29 -21.14
N ILE A 50 15.70 -6.04 -21.76
CA ILE A 50 14.95 -7.04 -22.52
C ILE A 50 14.95 -6.57 -23.98
N SER A 51 15.31 -7.47 -24.90
CA SER A 51 15.27 -7.17 -26.32
C SER A 51 13.83 -6.98 -26.82
N SER A 52 13.66 -6.15 -27.84
CA SER A 52 12.35 -5.88 -28.47
C SER A 52 11.67 -7.17 -28.97
N GLU A 53 12.47 -8.12 -29.46
CA GLU A 53 12.01 -9.43 -29.94
C GLU A 53 11.45 -10.28 -28.80
N ALA A 54 12.13 -10.33 -27.65
CA ALA A 54 11.66 -11.07 -26.48
C ALA A 54 10.38 -10.46 -25.87
N LEU A 55 10.21 -9.13 -25.95
CA LEU A 55 8.98 -8.46 -25.52
C LEU A 55 7.79 -8.84 -26.40
N LYS A 56 7.95 -8.81 -27.72
CA LYS A 56 6.91 -9.15 -28.69
C LYS A 56 6.55 -10.64 -28.65
N GLN A 57 7.53 -11.51 -28.41
CA GLN A 57 7.31 -12.95 -28.30
C GLN A 57 6.52 -13.33 -27.03
N ALA A 58 6.56 -12.48 -26.00
CA ALA A 58 5.83 -12.68 -24.75
C ALA A 58 4.41 -12.09 -24.77
N ASP A 59 3.99 -11.47 -25.87
CA ASP A 59 2.61 -11.10 -26.12
C ASP A 59 1.83 -12.34 -26.57
N ASP A 60 1.17 -13.02 -25.63
CA ASP A 60 0.25 -14.11 -25.94
C ASP A 60 -1.12 -13.53 -26.37
N ASP A 61 -1.57 -13.77 -27.61
CA ASP A 61 -2.92 -13.34 -28.10
C ASP A 61 -4.08 -13.84 -27.21
N LYS A 62 -3.83 -14.91 -26.44
CA LYS A 62 -4.82 -15.54 -25.56
C LYS A 62 -4.87 -14.93 -24.15
N HIS A 63 -3.83 -14.23 -23.72
CA HIS A 63 -3.74 -13.60 -22.41
C HIS A 63 -3.31 -12.15 -22.60
N GLU A 64 -4.22 -11.19 -22.40
CA GLU A 64 -4.00 -9.73 -22.49
C GLU A 64 -2.99 -9.15 -21.47
N ARG A 65 -1.99 -9.92 -21.05
CA ARG A 65 -1.12 -9.67 -19.90
C ARG A 65 0.30 -10.10 -20.21
N ASN A 66 1.04 -9.25 -20.93
CA ASN A 66 2.48 -9.38 -21.04
C ASN A 66 3.14 -9.23 -19.65
N ALA A 67 3.84 -10.27 -19.21
CA ALA A 67 4.49 -10.30 -17.91
C ALA A 67 5.58 -9.24 -17.76
N TYR A 68 6.29 -8.91 -18.85
CA TYR A 68 7.35 -7.90 -18.85
C TYR A 68 6.77 -6.48 -18.77
N VAL A 69 5.67 -6.20 -19.47
CA VAL A 69 4.97 -4.90 -19.37
C VAL A 69 4.45 -4.68 -17.94
N GLN A 70 3.91 -5.73 -17.30
CA GLN A 70 3.47 -5.63 -15.91
C GLN A 70 4.62 -5.36 -14.95
N ARG A 71 5.80 -5.98 -15.17
CA ARG A 71 7.02 -5.70 -14.39
C ARG A 71 7.36 -4.21 -14.45
N ASP A 72 7.41 -3.65 -15.66
CA ASP A 72 7.80 -2.26 -15.89
C ASP A 72 6.75 -1.28 -15.33
N TYR A 73 5.46 -1.57 -15.51
CA TYR A 73 4.37 -0.80 -14.91
C TYR A 73 4.45 -0.75 -13.38
N ASN A 74 4.70 -1.90 -12.75
CA ASN A 74 4.84 -1.99 -11.29
C ASN A 74 6.05 -1.19 -10.81
N TYR A 75 7.17 -1.27 -11.52
CA TYR A 75 8.37 -0.49 -11.22
C TYR A 75 8.13 1.02 -11.32
N LEU A 76 7.52 1.50 -12.41
CA LEU A 76 7.19 2.92 -12.61
C LEU A 76 6.19 3.43 -11.55
N THR A 77 5.21 2.60 -11.18
CA THR A 77 4.24 2.93 -10.13
C THR A 77 4.92 3.07 -8.77
N GLN A 78 5.87 2.19 -8.46
CA GLN A 78 6.65 2.24 -7.22
C GLN A 78 7.58 3.46 -7.19
N LEU A 79 8.26 3.77 -8.29
CA LEU A 79 9.06 4.99 -8.45
C LEU A 79 8.22 6.25 -8.22
N LYS A 80 7.04 6.34 -8.86
CA LYS A 80 6.11 7.46 -8.68
C LYS A 80 5.72 7.64 -7.21
N ARG A 81 5.44 6.53 -6.51
CA ARG A 81 5.14 6.55 -5.07
C ARG A 81 6.33 7.04 -4.24
N MET A 82 7.54 6.55 -4.50
CA MET A 82 8.75 6.98 -3.78
C MET A 82 9.03 8.47 -3.97
N VAL A 83 8.99 8.97 -5.21
CA VAL A 83 9.18 10.39 -5.51
C VAL A 83 8.10 11.25 -4.84
N HIS A 84 6.85 10.78 -4.83
CA HIS A 84 5.77 11.49 -4.15
C HIS A 84 6.02 11.63 -2.64
N VAL A 85 6.43 10.55 -1.97
CA VAL A 85 6.76 10.55 -0.54
C VAL A 85 7.93 11.51 -0.28
N GLN A 86 9.03 11.37 -1.02
CA GLN A 86 10.19 12.26 -0.87
C GLN A 86 9.83 13.73 -1.11
N LYS A 87 8.97 14.05 -2.09
CA LYS A 87 8.49 15.41 -2.34
C LYS A 87 7.64 15.94 -1.19
N MET A 88 6.81 15.11 -0.57
CA MET A 88 6.03 15.50 0.61
C MET A 88 6.95 15.74 1.81
N ASP A 89 7.92 14.87 2.03
CA ASP A 89 8.91 14.98 3.11
C ASP A 89 9.78 16.23 2.94
N ALA A 90 10.29 16.49 1.72
CA ALA A 90 11.06 17.67 1.40
C ALA A 90 10.23 18.95 1.59
N ARG A 91 8.96 18.96 1.19
CA ARG A 91 8.06 20.10 1.43
C ARG A 91 7.83 20.34 2.92
N MET A 92 7.72 19.28 3.72
CA MET A 92 7.54 19.39 5.17
C MET A 92 8.80 19.91 5.87
N LYS A 93 9.99 19.39 5.49
CA LYS A 93 11.29 19.81 6.01
C LYS A 93 11.65 21.23 5.58
N ASN A 94 11.48 21.57 4.30
CA ASN A 94 11.87 22.89 3.77
C ASN A 94 10.95 24.03 4.24
N LYS A 95 9.70 23.74 4.64
CA LYS A 95 8.84 24.72 5.33
C LYS A 95 9.42 25.18 6.66
N ARG A 96 10.26 24.37 7.32
CA ARG A 96 10.95 24.73 8.57
C ARG A 96 12.22 25.56 8.30
N VAL A 97 12.83 25.42 7.11
CA VAL A 97 14.09 26.09 6.74
C VAL A 97 13.85 27.48 6.14
N LEU A 98 12.75 27.69 5.41
CA LEU A 98 12.40 28.98 4.79
C LEU A 98 11.36 29.79 5.60
N GLY A 99 11.16 29.47 6.87
CA GLY A 99 10.41 30.33 7.77
C GLY A 99 11.15 31.67 7.92
N PRO A 100 10.46 32.83 7.97
CA PRO A 100 11.13 34.12 8.06
C PRO A 100 11.99 34.15 9.32
N VAL A 101 13.30 34.31 9.12
CA VAL A 101 14.28 34.52 10.17
C VAL A 101 14.11 35.98 10.63
N GLY A 102 13.14 36.22 11.51
CA GLY A 102 12.88 37.55 12.05
C GLY A 102 11.40 37.88 12.11
N GLY A 103 10.78 37.59 13.25
CA GLY A 103 9.39 37.95 13.52
C GLY A 103 9.07 37.73 14.99
N HIS A 104 9.67 38.55 15.85
CA HIS A 104 9.21 38.68 17.23
C HIS A 104 7.81 39.32 17.23
N ASN A 105 6.96 38.83 18.15
CA ASN A 105 5.57 39.21 18.46
C ASN A 105 4.51 38.72 17.46
N SER A 106 3.44 38.02 17.84
CA SER A 106 2.78 37.95 19.15
C SER A 106 1.87 36.70 19.25
N ASN A 107 1.89 36.05 20.42
CA ASN A 107 0.73 35.55 21.16
C ASN A 107 -0.44 34.88 20.43
N PHE A 108 -0.20 34.03 19.43
CA PHE A 108 -1.11 32.92 19.14
C PHE A 108 -0.40 31.60 19.42
N LYS A 109 -0.30 31.29 20.71
CA LYS A 109 -0.06 29.93 21.20
C LYS A 109 -1.23 29.05 20.73
N LYS A 110 -1.22 28.64 19.45
CA LYS A 110 -1.78 27.36 19.07
C LYS A 110 -0.96 26.35 19.85
N ARG A 111 -1.54 25.82 20.93
CA ARG A 111 -1.15 24.56 21.56
C ARG A 111 -1.14 23.49 20.47
N ARG A 112 -0.06 23.42 19.69
CA ARG A 112 0.28 22.24 18.91
C ARG A 112 0.91 21.34 19.95
N TYR A 113 0.19 20.25 20.23
CA TYR A 113 0.72 19.01 20.77
C TYR A 113 2.21 18.89 20.44
N ASP A 114 3.04 18.87 21.48
CA ASP A 114 4.45 18.49 21.38
C ASP A 114 4.49 17.12 20.69
N ILE A 115 5.01 17.11 19.48
CA ILE A 115 5.47 15.89 18.81
C ILE A 115 6.98 16.01 18.93
N ASP A 116 7.53 15.25 19.86
CA ASP A 116 8.97 15.07 20.02
C ASP A 116 9.60 14.75 18.65
N GLU A 117 10.62 15.52 18.27
CA GLU A 117 11.28 15.44 16.96
C GLU A 117 12.14 14.18 16.76
N ASP A 118 12.15 13.26 17.71
CA ASP A 118 13.05 12.10 17.73
C ASP A 118 12.44 10.81 17.17
N ASP A 119 11.13 10.75 16.91
CA ASP A 119 10.49 9.51 16.44
C ASP A 119 10.45 9.41 14.90
N ARG A 120 11.65 9.44 14.31
CA ARG A 120 11.90 9.43 12.86
C ARG A 120 11.80 8.03 12.24
N ASP A 121 11.35 7.03 12.99
CA ASP A 121 11.31 5.62 12.58
C ASP A 121 10.05 4.89 13.04
N SER A 122 8.89 5.56 13.03
CA SER A 122 7.64 4.88 13.34
C SER A 122 6.68 4.97 12.17
N THR A 123 6.24 3.79 11.77
CA THR A 123 5.19 3.52 10.78
C THR A 123 3.82 3.95 11.36
N GLU A 124 3.79 5.03 12.12
CA GLU A 124 2.72 5.38 13.03
C GLU A 124 1.76 6.34 12.36
N CYS A 125 0.48 6.00 12.45
CA CYS A 125 -0.60 6.76 11.88
C CYS A 125 -0.73 8.09 12.63
N GLN A 126 -0.64 9.23 11.92
CA GLN A 126 -0.77 10.55 12.54
C GLN A 126 -2.10 10.64 13.33
N ARG A 127 -2.03 10.90 14.63
CA ARG A 127 -3.22 11.01 15.48
C ARG A 127 -3.82 12.41 15.41
N ILE A 128 -5.12 12.50 15.12
CA ILE A 128 -5.87 13.77 15.16
C ILE A 128 -7.13 13.61 16.01
N ILE A 129 -7.52 14.65 16.74
CA ILE A 129 -8.72 14.63 17.57
C ILE A 129 -9.83 15.42 16.86
N ARG A 130 -10.97 14.78 16.59
CA ARG A 130 -12.14 15.41 15.94
C ARG A 130 -13.37 15.23 16.83
N ARG A 131 -13.95 16.33 17.30
CA ARG A 131 -15.09 16.32 18.24
C ARG A 131 -14.89 15.38 19.45
N GLY A 132 -13.65 15.32 19.97
CA GLY A 132 -13.27 14.44 21.08
C GLY A 132 -12.90 13.00 20.70
N VAL A 133 -13.11 12.58 19.44
CA VAL A 133 -12.75 11.25 18.96
C VAL A 133 -11.29 11.23 18.48
N ASN A 134 -10.53 10.25 18.96
CA ASN A 134 -9.16 10.00 18.52
C ASN A 134 -9.17 9.28 17.16
N CYS A 135 -8.76 9.98 16.11
CA CYS A 135 -8.67 9.44 14.76
C CYS A 135 -7.20 9.15 14.40
N LEU A 136 -6.88 7.88 14.14
CA LEU A 136 -5.59 7.48 13.60
C LEU A 136 -5.62 7.62 12.07
N MET A 137 -4.77 8.47 11.52
CA MET A 137 -4.72 8.74 10.09
C MET A 137 -3.84 7.72 9.37
N LEU A 138 -4.46 6.90 8.53
CA LEU A 138 -3.73 6.03 7.62
C LEU A 138 -3.03 6.85 6.52
N PRO A 139 -1.91 6.34 5.96
CA PRO A 139 -1.27 6.95 4.81
C PRO A 139 -2.21 7.09 3.61
N LYS A 140 -2.07 8.18 2.84
CA LYS A 140 -2.96 8.52 1.70
C LYS A 140 -3.03 7.46 0.60
N GLY A 141 -2.06 6.54 0.53
CA GLY A 141 -2.03 5.43 -0.44
C GLY A 141 -2.78 4.17 -0.01
N MET A 142 -3.30 4.11 1.22
CA MET A 142 -4.09 2.97 1.68
C MET A 142 -5.56 3.08 1.25
N GLN A 143 -6.14 1.96 0.82
CA GLN A 143 -7.52 1.87 0.37
C GLN A 143 -8.52 2.44 1.38
N ARG A 144 -8.35 2.12 2.68
CA ARG A 144 -9.19 2.65 3.77
C ARG A 144 -9.10 4.17 3.89
N SER A 145 -7.93 4.78 3.66
CA SER A 145 -7.78 6.23 3.63
C SER A 145 -8.51 6.85 2.44
N SER A 146 -8.50 6.20 1.28
CA SER A 146 -9.16 6.70 0.06
C SER A 146 -10.68 6.55 0.10
N GLN A 147 -11.20 5.52 0.79
CA GLN A 147 -12.64 5.30 0.96
C GLN A 147 -13.26 6.22 2.02
N ASN A 148 -12.47 6.73 2.97
CA ASN A 148 -12.96 7.62 4.02
C ASN A 148 -13.36 8.99 3.45
N ARG A 149 -14.64 9.37 3.64
CA ARG A 149 -15.20 10.68 3.25
C ARG A 149 -15.63 11.54 4.45
N SER A 150 -15.17 11.18 5.66
CA SER A 150 -15.46 11.94 6.88
C SER A 150 -14.93 13.37 6.79
N LYS A 151 -15.83 14.34 6.94
CA LYS A 151 -15.53 15.77 6.78
C LYS A 151 -16.49 16.62 7.60
N TRP A 152 -16.15 17.89 7.75
CA TRP A 152 -17.13 18.90 8.14
C TRP A 152 -18.05 19.19 6.97
N ASP A 153 -19.36 19.04 7.17
CA ASP A 153 -20.33 19.48 6.18
C ASP A 153 -20.79 20.90 6.50
N LYS A 154 -20.66 21.80 5.52
CA LYS A 154 -21.02 23.21 5.69
C LYS A 154 -22.53 23.43 5.62
N THR A 155 -23.27 22.56 4.92
CA THR A 155 -24.72 22.72 4.76
C THR A 155 -25.47 22.32 6.03
N MET A 156 -25.00 21.26 6.68
CA MET A 156 -25.59 20.74 7.92
C MET A 156 -24.91 21.28 9.19
N ASP A 157 -23.86 22.09 9.03
CA ASP A 157 -23.04 22.66 10.12
C ASP A 157 -22.58 21.64 11.18
N LEU A 158 -22.24 20.44 10.72
CA LEU A 158 -21.86 19.34 11.59
C LEU A 158 -20.81 18.45 10.95
N PHE A 159 -20.14 17.68 11.80
CA PHE A 159 -19.13 16.72 11.36
C PHE A 159 -19.80 15.40 10.97
N VAL A 160 -19.66 15.01 9.70
CA VAL A 160 -20.18 13.74 9.17
C VAL A 160 -19.10 12.67 9.13
N TRP A 161 -19.47 11.43 9.44
CA TRP A 161 -18.57 10.28 9.52
C TRP A 161 -18.86 9.25 8.42
N SER A 162 -17.81 8.60 7.92
CA SER A 162 -17.92 7.39 7.12
C SER A 162 -17.71 6.18 8.02
N VAL A 163 -18.64 5.23 7.97
CA VAL A 163 -18.62 4.02 8.81
C VAL A 163 -18.66 2.77 7.93
N GLU A 164 -17.94 1.73 8.33
CA GLU A 164 -17.92 0.41 7.68
C GLU A 164 -18.86 -0.52 8.45
N TRP A 165 -19.89 -1.06 7.80
CA TRP A 165 -20.84 -1.99 8.39
C TRP A 165 -20.40 -3.43 8.11
N ILE A 166 -20.27 -4.24 9.16
CA ILE A 166 -19.96 -5.66 9.06
C ILE A 166 -21.12 -6.43 9.71
N LEU A 167 -21.90 -7.14 8.89
CA LEU A 167 -23.00 -7.99 9.36
C LEU A 167 -22.44 -9.40 9.59
N CYS A 168 -22.42 -9.84 10.85
CA CYS A 168 -21.93 -11.17 11.22
C CYS A 168 -23.12 -12.14 11.37
N PRO A 169 -23.31 -13.12 10.46
CA PRO A 169 -24.35 -14.13 10.63
C PRO A 169 -23.99 -15.11 11.76
N MET A 170 -25.01 -15.69 12.40
CA MET A 170 -24.83 -16.72 13.43
C MET A 170 -24.06 -17.90 12.82
N GLN A 171 -22.97 -18.29 13.47
CA GLN A 171 -22.21 -19.47 13.09
C GLN A 171 -22.82 -20.67 13.82
N GLU A 172 -23.27 -21.68 13.09
CA GLU A 172 -23.56 -22.98 13.68
C GLU A 172 -22.25 -23.56 14.23
N LYS A 173 -22.20 -23.76 15.54
CA LYS A 173 -21.13 -24.56 16.16
C LYS A 173 -21.35 -25.99 15.66
N GLY A 174 -20.57 -26.41 14.68
CA GLY A 174 -20.46 -27.82 14.34
C GLY A 174 -20.02 -28.61 15.57
N GLU A 175 -20.83 -29.58 15.95
CA GLU A 175 -20.44 -30.72 16.78
C GLU A 175 -19.37 -31.58 16.09
#